data_AF-A0A3N5UBU8-F1
#
_entry.id   AF-A0A3N5UBU8-F1
#
_cell.length_a   1.000
_cell.length_b   1.000
_cell.length_c   1.000
_cell.angle_alpha   90.00
_cell.angle_beta   90.00
_cell.angle_gamma   90.00
#
_symmetry.space_group_name_H-M   'P 1'
#
loop_
_entity.id
_entity.type
_entity.pdbx_description
1 polymer ?
#
loop_
_entity_poly.entity_id
_entity_poly.type
_entity_poly.pdbx_seq_one_letter_code
_entity_poly.pdbx_strand_id
1 'polypeptide(L)'
;MLIAQLLALTGLIIGLVGIVFRYAETKRRTLPADGSLVKGDISNGIRYAFTMGMLPWAKESTRIHMIAYLRGIGFHIGIFAAIGAVIISPFWGYLPLLLSRTLFWVLTIGAILGAAGGVMRIVEHNLRSLSLPDDHFAVWLTTLFMTVAGLAVLNEVFMIPMYIVSALTFVYMPLGKIRHCLYFFFSRIFFGKFFGRRAVFPHPQAVK
;
A
#
# COMPACT_ATOMS: atom_id res chain seq x y z
N MET A 1 -1.04 -28.70 -5.12
CA MET A 1 -0.34 -27.48 -5.60
C MET A 1 -1.15 -26.71 -6.64
N LEU A 2 -1.47 -27.32 -7.79
CA LEU A 2 -2.16 -26.65 -8.91
C LEU A 2 -3.46 -25.92 -8.52
N ILE A 3 -4.33 -26.56 -7.73
CA ILE A 3 -5.58 -25.94 -7.25
C ILE A 3 -5.30 -24.64 -6.49
N ALA A 4 -4.30 -24.63 -5.61
CA ALA A 4 -3.94 -23.44 -4.83
C ALA A 4 -3.41 -22.32 -5.74
N GLN A 5 -2.59 -22.65 -6.75
CA GLN A 5 -2.13 -21.69 -7.75
C GLN A 5 -3.30 -21.08 -8.55
N LEU A 6 -4.24 -21.91 -8.99
CA LEU A 6 -5.45 -21.45 -9.69
C LEU A 6 -6.31 -20.55 -8.80
N LEU A 7 -6.42 -20.84 -7.50
CA LEU A 7 -7.10 -19.98 -6.53
C LEU A 7 -6.40 -18.62 -6.40
N ALA A 8 -5.07 -18.60 -6.28
CA ALA A 8 -4.31 -17.35 -6.22
C ALA A 8 -4.48 -16.51 -7.49
N LEU A 9 -4.42 -17.14 -8.67
CA LEU A 9 -4.63 -16.49 -9.96
C LEU A 9 -6.05 -15.94 -10.09
N THR A 10 -7.06 -16.74 -9.72
CA THR A 10 -8.46 -16.32 -9.74
C THR A 10 -8.68 -15.14 -8.79
N GLY A 11 -8.12 -15.21 -7.58
CA GLY A 11 -8.16 -14.13 -6.61
C GLY A 11 -7.51 -12.85 -7.13
N LEU A 12 -6.36 -12.96 -7.83
CA LEU A 12 -5.69 -11.83 -8.47
C LEU A 12 -6.58 -11.21 -9.54
N ILE A 13 -7.19 -12.01 -10.42
CA ILE A 13 -8.10 -11.53 -11.46
C ILE A 13 -9.29 -10.80 -10.83
N ILE A 14 -9.94 -11.40 -9.82
CA ILE A 14 -11.05 -10.78 -9.09
C ILE A 14 -10.61 -9.46 -8.45
N GLY A 15 -9.44 -9.44 -7.82
CA GLY A 15 -8.87 -8.25 -7.20
C GLY A 15 -8.66 -7.12 -8.21
N LEU A 16 -8.02 -7.41 -9.34
CA LEU A 16 -7.78 -6.46 -10.42
C LEU A 16 -9.08 -5.93 -11.03
N VAL A 17 -10.01 -6.82 -11.35
CA VAL A 17 -11.34 -6.46 -11.86
C VAL A 17 -12.07 -5.56 -10.85
N GLY A 18 -12.05 -5.91 -9.57
CA GLY A 18 -12.63 -5.11 -8.50
C GLY A 18 -11.99 -3.71 -8.40
N ILE A 19 -10.67 -3.60 -8.50
CA ILE A 19 -9.96 -2.31 -8.50
C ILE A 19 -10.35 -1.48 -9.74
N VAL A 20 -10.45 -2.08 -10.91
CA VAL A 20 -10.93 -1.40 -12.14
C VAL A 20 -12.36 -0.88 -11.95
N PHE A 21 -13.25 -1.68 -11.37
CA PHE A 21 -14.60 -1.23 -11.05
C PHE A 21 -14.60 -0.05 -10.08
N ARG A 22 -13.80 -0.10 -9.00
CA ARG A 22 -13.68 1.01 -8.04
C ARG A 22 -13.08 2.26 -8.68
N TYR A 23 -12.11 2.11 -9.59
CA TYR A 23 -11.55 3.21 -10.36
C TYR A 23 -12.62 3.87 -11.24
N ALA A 24 -13.37 3.07 -12.01
CA ALA A 24 -14.43 3.56 -12.88
C ALA A 24 -15.55 4.26 -12.08
N GLU A 25 -15.95 3.69 -10.95
CA GLU A 25 -16.91 4.30 -10.03
C GLU A 25 -16.41 5.66 -9.52
N THR A 26 -15.16 5.72 -9.04
CA THR A 26 -14.57 6.94 -8.47
C THR A 26 -14.43 8.04 -9.52
N LYS A 27 -14.01 7.68 -10.74
CA LYS A 27 -13.86 8.62 -11.86
C LYS A 27 -15.20 9.25 -12.29
N ARG A 28 -16.31 8.54 -12.10
CA ARG A 28 -17.67 9.05 -12.41
C ARG A 28 -18.22 10.00 -11.36
N ARG A 29 -17.59 10.12 -10.19
CA ARG A 29 -18.05 11.04 -9.14
C ARG A 29 -17.84 12.47 -9.60
N THR A 30 -18.91 13.26 -9.51
CA THR A 30 -18.86 14.69 -9.79
C THR A 30 -18.08 15.39 -8.70
N LEU A 31 -17.18 16.27 -9.12
CA LEU A 31 -16.43 17.13 -8.22
C LEU A 31 -17.11 18.49 -8.20
N PRO A 32 -17.38 19.06 -7.02
CA PRO A 32 -17.85 20.42 -6.93
C PRO A 32 -16.91 21.37 -7.67
N ALA A 33 -17.47 22.34 -8.37
CA ALA A 33 -16.67 23.37 -9.04
C ALA A 33 -15.85 24.13 -7.99
N ASP A 34 -14.54 24.24 -8.22
CA ASP A 34 -13.66 25.02 -7.36
C ASP A 34 -13.76 26.51 -7.70
N GLY A 35 -14.55 27.25 -6.90
CA GLY A 35 -14.77 28.68 -7.08
C GLY A 35 -13.57 29.57 -6.74
N SER A 36 -12.43 29.00 -6.32
CA SER A 36 -11.22 29.80 -6.08
C SER A 36 -10.64 30.35 -7.38
N LEU A 37 -10.11 31.57 -7.32
CA LEU A 37 -9.33 32.14 -8.42
C LEU A 37 -8.10 31.26 -8.70
N VAL A 38 -7.75 31.08 -9.97
CA VAL A 38 -6.49 30.44 -10.36
C VAL A 38 -5.36 31.42 -10.05
N LYS A 39 -4.52 31.09 -9.07
CA LYS A 39 -3.35 31.88 -8.66
C LYS A 39 -2.02 31.16 -8.91
N GLY A 40 -2.05 29.86 -9.13
CA GLY A 40 -0.86 29.04 -9.31
C GLY A 40 -1.01 27.96 -10.37
N ASP A 41 -0.05 27.04 -10.40
CA ASP A 41 0.07 25.99 -11.40
C ASP A 41 -0.37 24.62 -10.83
N ILE A 42 -1.42 24.06 -11.44
CA ILE A 42 -2.00 22.77 -11.09
C ILE A 42 -1.00 21.62 -11.33
N SER A 43 -0.27 21.64 -12.44
CA SER A 43 0.69 20.60 -12.80
C SER A 43 1.83 20.53 -11.78
N ASN A 44 2.35 21.69 -11.38
CA ASN A 44 3.36 21.79 -10.34
C ASN A 44 2.84 21.30 -8.99
N GLY A 45 1.59 21.62 -8.64
CA GLY A 45 0.94 21.09 -7.44
C GLY A 45 0.82 19.56 -7.45
N ILE A 46 0.43 18.96 -8.58
CA ILE A 46 0.37 17.50 -8.76
C ILE A 46 1.77 16.89 -8.66
N ARG A 47 2.78 17.46 -9.34
CA ARG A 47 4.17 16.98 -9.27
C ARG A 47 4.68 17.03 -7.84
N TYR A 48 4.46 18.13 -7.12
CA TYR A 48 4.79 18.26 -5.71
C TYR A 48 4.10 17.17 -4.88
N ALA A 49 2.81 16.91 -5.13
CA ALA A 49 2.07 15.86 -4.44
C ALA A 49 2.67 14.47 -4.67
N PHE A 50 3.22 14.14 -5.83
CA PHE A 50 3.83 12.82 -6.03
C PHE A 50 5.32 12.76 -5.67
N THR A 51 5.94 13.88 -5.27
CA THR A 51 7.39 13.95 -5.02
C THR A 51 7.67 14.56 -3.64
N MET A 52 8.03 15.84 -3.58
CA MET A 52 8.47 16.52 -2.37
C MET A 52 7.43 16.45 -1.25
N GLY A 53 6.14 16.56 -1.59
CA GLY A 53 5.04 16.46 -0.64
C GLY A 53 4.83 15.07 -0.04
N MET A 54 5.58 14.05 -0.47
CA MET A 54 5.60 12.72 0.16
C MET A 54 6.74 12.54 1.15
N LEU A 55 7.73 13.44 1.16
CA LEU A 55 8.88 13.35 2.04
C LEU A 55 8.48 13.57 3.50
N PRO A 56 9.12 12.91 4.47
CA PRO A 56 8.68 12.94 5.86
C PRO A 56 8.77 14.32 6.51
N TRP A 57 9.65 15.21 6.02
CA TRP A 57 9.75 16.59 6.50
C TRP A 57 8.68 17.52 5.93
N ALA A 58 8.00 17.12 4.84
CA ALA A 58 6.95 17.92 4.20
C ALA A 58 5.59 17.82 4.90
N LYS A 59 5.43 16.91 5.88
CA LYS A 59 4.23 16.80 6.71
C LYS A 59 4.62 16.81 8.17
N GLU A 60 3.97 17.65 8.95
CA GLU A 60 4.23 17.78 10.38
C GLU A 60 4.07 16.47 11.13
N SER A 61 3.00 15.72 10.86
CA SER A 61 2.74 14.43 11.52
C SER A 61 3.82 13.38 11.25
N THR A 62 4.35 13.30 10.03
CA THR A 62 5.44 12.36 9.71
C THR A 62 6.78 12.84 10.24
N ARG A 63 6.99 14.15 10.35
CA ARG A 63 8.18 14.74 10.96
C ARG A 63 8.26 14.45 12.46
N ILE A 64 7.13 14.54 13.16
CA ILE A 64 7.03 14.26 14.60
C ILE A 64 7.06 12.73 14.85
N HIS A 65 6.41 11.93 14.00
CA HIS A 65 6.28 10.49 14.18
C HIS A 65 7.09 9.67 13.15
N MET A 66 8.39 9.95 13.04
CA MET A 66 9.29 9.35 12.05
C MET A 66 9.32 7.81 12.12
N ILE A 67 9.32 7.24 13.33
CA ILE A 67 9.34 5.78 13.52
C ILE A 67 8.09 5.13 12.91
N ALA A 68 6.91 5.73 13.13
CA ALA A 68 5.66 5.23 12.57
C ALA A 68 5.65 5.33 11.03
N TYR A 69 6.26 6.38 10.47
CA TYR A 69 6.44 6.57 9.04
C TYR A 69 7.37 5.52 8.42
N LEU A 70 8.56 5.30 8.99
CA LEU A 70 9.52 4.30 8.51
C LEU A 70 8.98 2.88 8.60
N ARG A 71 8.28 2.55 9.70
CA ARG A 71 7.54 1.28 9.82
C ARG A 71 6.54 1.13 8.68
N GLY A 72 5.79 2.19 8.38
CA GLY A 72 4.84 2.22 7.27
C GLY A 72 5.52 1.93 5.92
N ILE A 73 6.67 2.57 5.64
CA ILE A 73 7.43 2.31 4.40
C ILE A 73 7.86 0.86 4.32
N GLY A 74 8.55 0.34 5.35
CA GLY A 74 9.06 -1.03 5.34
C GLY A 74 7.94 -2.07 5.20
N PHE A 75 6.79 -1.82 5.82
CA PHE A 75 5.60 -2.63 5.64
C PHE A 75 5.11 -2.66 4.18
N HIS A 76 5.03 -1.51 3.51
CA HIS A 76 4.62 -1.46 2.10
C HIS A 76 5.64 -2.10 1.16
N ILE A 77 6.95 -1.92 1.42
CA ILE A 77 8.00 -2.62 0.65
C ILE A 77 7.80 -4.13 0.76
N GLY A 78 7.55 -4.65 1.96
CA GLY A 78 7.24 -6.07 2.18
C GLY A 78 6.00 -6.54 1.42
N ILE A 79 4.91 -5.75 1.42
CA ILE A 79 3.69 -6.09 0.67
C ILE A 79 3.97 -6.19 -0.83
N PHE A 80 4.67 -5.21 -1.42
CA PHE A 80 5.01 -5.25 -2.84
C PHE A 80 5.96 -6.40 -3.17
N ALA A 81 6.92 -6.70 -2.28
CA ALA A 81 7.79 -7.87 -2.41
C ALA A 81 6.99 -9.18 -2.35
N ALA A 82 5.96 -9.29 -1.50
CA ALA A 82 5.11 -10.48 -1.41
C ALA A 82 4.28 -10.69 -2.67
N ILE A 83 3.72 -9.61 -3.24
CA ILE A 83 3.03 -9.66 -4.54
C ILE A 83 4.00 -10.16 -5.62
N GLY A 84 5.21 -9.59 -5.68
CA GLY A 84 6.25 -10.03 -6.60
C GLY A 84 6.62 -11.50 -6.40
N ALA A 85 6.80 -11.93 -5.14
CA ALA A 85 7.14 -13.30 -4.77
C ALA A 85 6.11 -14.31 -5.31
N VAL A 86 4.81 -14.02 -5.18
CA VAL A 86 3.74 -14.86 -5.73
C VAL A 86 3.78 -14.91 -7.25
N ILE A 87 3.99 -13.77 -7.92
CA ILE A 87 4.05 -13.71 -9.39
C ILE A 87 5.22 -14.54 -9.94
N ILE A 88 6.39 -14.46 -9.30
CA ILE A 88 7.60 -15.18 -9.75
C ILE A 88 7.68 -16.62 -9.20
N SER A 89 6.75 -17.04 -8.35
CA SER A 89 6.75 -18.36 -7.70
C SER A 89 6.88 -19.57 -8.63
N PRO A 90 6.36 -19.57 -9.88
CA PRO A 90 6.62 -20.66 -10.82
C PRO A 90 8.10 -20.80 -11.22
N PHE A 91 8.91 -19.76 -11.01
CA PHE A 91 10.30 -19.68 -11.41
C PHE A 91 11.28 -19.71 -10.22
N TRP A 92 10.80 -19.98 -9.00
CA TRP A 92 11.66 -19.97 -7.81
C TRP A 92 12.84 -20.94 -7.87
N GLY A 93 12.68 -22.09 -8.53
CA GLY A 93 13.77 -23.05 -8.74
C GLY A 93 14.95 -22.49 -9.55
N TYR A 94 14.75 -21.38 -10.27
CA TYR A 94 15.79 -20.70 -11.05
C TYR A 94 16.38 -19.47 -10.33
N LEU A 95 15.88 -19.11 -9.14
CA LEU A 95 16.36 -17.92 -8.42
C LEU A 95 17.73 -18.19 -7.78
N PRO A 96 18.71 -17.29 -7.97
CA PRO A 96 19.98 -17.36 -7.25
C PRO A 96 19.74 -17.34 -5.74
N LEU A 97 20.55 -18.11 -4.99
CA LEU A 97 20.44 -18.20 -3.53
C LEU A 97 20.47 -16.83 -2.83
N LEU A 98 21.31 -15.91 -3.32
CA LEU A 98 21.38 -14.56 -2.79
C LEU A 98 20.04 -13.83 -2.91
N LEU A 99 19.39 -13.92 -4.08
CA LEU A 99 18.11 -13.27 -4.33
C LEU A 99 16.99 -13.88 -3.48
N SER A 100 16.95 -15.21 -3.35
CA SER A 100 15.99 -15.89 -2.47
C SER A 100 16.17 -15.48 -1.01
N ARG A 101 17.41 -15.38 -0.51
CA ARG A 101 17.69 -14.91 0.85
C ARG A 101 17.32 -13.44 1.05
N THR A 102 17.63 -12.57 0.07
CA THR A 102 17.22 -11.17 0.12
C THR A 102 15.71 -11.05 0.16
N LEU A 103 15.00 -11.80 -0.68
CA LEU A 103 13.53 -11.82 -0.71
C LEU A 103 12.96 -12.28 0.64
N PHE A 104 13.50 -13.36 1.22
CA PHE A 104 13.12 -13.81 2.56
C PHE A 104 13.25 -12.70 3.59
N TRP A 105 14.41 -12.05 3.70
CA TRP A 105 14.63 -11.00 4.70
C TRP A 105 13.73 -9.78 4.51
N VAL A 106 13.50 -9.35 3.26
CA VAL A 106 12.57 -8.26 2.96
C VAL A 106 11.16 -8.59 3.42
N LEU A 107 10.69 -9.82 3.16
CA LEU A 107 9.37 -10.29 3.57
C LEU A 107 9.25 -10.40 5.09
N THR A 108 10.26 -10.96 5.76
CA THR A 108 10.29 -11.10 7.22
C THR A 108 10.30 -9.75 7.92
N ILE A 109 11.14 -8.81 7.47
CA ILE A 109 11.18 -7.44 8.02
C ILE A 109 9.82 -6.76 7.79
N GLY A 110 9.25 -6.87 6.59
CA GLY A 110 7.91 -6.36 6.28
C GLY A 110 6.85 -6.91 7.23
N ALA A 111 6.84 -8.23 7.45
CA ALA A 111 5.91 -8.90 8.36
C ALA A 111 6.08 -8.45 9.81
N ILE A 112 7.32 -8.30 10.31
CA ILE A 112 7.58 -7.79 11.67
C ILE A 112 7.06 -6.36 11.82
N LEU A 113 7.32 -5.49 10.84
CA LEU A 113 6.82 -4.11 10.86
C LEU A 113 5.29 -4.04 10.77
N GLY A 114 4.68 -4.96 10.02
CA GLY A 114 3.23 -5.15 9.95
C GLY A 114 2.63 -5.58 11.27
N ALA A 115 3.20 -6.61 11.91
CA ALA A 115 2.80 -7.09 13.23
C ALA A 115 2.95 -5.99 14.29
N ALA A 116 4.07 -5.26 14.30
CA ALA A 116 4.24 -4.10 15.17
C ALA A 116 3.17 -3.02 14.91
N GLY A 117 2.80 -2.79 13.65
CA GLY A 117 1.68 -1.93 13.29
C GLY A 117 0.34 -2.42 13.85
N GLY A 118 0.06 -3.72 13.72
CA GLY A 118 -1.14 -4.37 14.23
C GLY A 118 -1.25 -4.30 15.76
N VAL A 119 -0.15 -4.58 16.47
CA VAL A 119 -0.08 -4.46 17.94
C VAL A 119 -0.29 -3.01 18.37
N MET A 120 0.35 -2.04 17.72
CA MET A 120 0.18 -0.61 18.06
C MET A 120 -1.27 -0.13 17.91
N ARG A 121 -2.06 -0.72 16.99
CA ARG A 121 -3.51 -0.43 16.89
C ARG A 121 -4.33 -0.95 18.06
N ILE A 122 -3.82 -1.92 18.80
CA ILE A 122 -4.47 -2.51 19.97
C ILE A 122 -4.03 -1.77 21.24
N VAL A 123 -2.74 -1.46 21.36
CA VAL A 123 -2.18 -0.93 22.61
C VAL A 123 -2.21 0.59 22.71
N GLU A 124 -2.03 1.31 21.60
CA GLU A 124 -1.92 2.78 21.63
C GLU A 124 -3.32 3.41 21.65
N HIS A 125 -3.54 4.33 22.58
CA HIS A 125 -4.86 4.88 22.88
C HIS A 125 -5.51 5.57 21.68
N ASN A 126 -4.75 6.42 20.97
CA ASN A 126 -5.26 7.19 19.85
C ASN A 126 -5.55 6.32 18.62
N LEU A 127 -4.70 5.32 18.36
CA LEU A 127 -4.90 4.37 17.27
C LEU A 127 -6.08 3.46 17.57
N ARG A 128 -6.24 3.00 18.80
CA ARG A 128 -7.36 2.13 19.18
C ARG A 128 -8.70 2.86 19.07
N SER A 129 -8.77 4.13 19.47
CA SER A 129 -10.01 4.92 19.37
C SER A 129 -10.42 5.23 17.92
N LEU A 130 -9.48 5.22 16.98
CA LEU A 130 -9.72 5.46 15.55
C LEU A 130 -9.79 4.18 14.70
N SER A 131 -9.41 3.01 15.25
CA SER A 131 -9.34 1.77 14.48
C SER A 131 -10.70 1.09 14.37
N LEU A 132 -11.09 0.79 13.13
CA LEU A 132 -12.25 -0.05 12.84
C LEU A 132 -11.85 -1.53 12.72
N PRO A 133 -12.78 -2.49 12.83
CA PRO A 133 -12.48 -3.91 12.61
C PRO A 133 -11.78 -4.19 11.27
N ASP A 134 -12.17 -3.46 10.22
CA ASP A 134 -11.55 -3.53 8.88
C ASP A 134 -10.06 -3.13 8.89
N ASP A 135 -9.65 -2.24 9.80
CA ASP A 135 -8.25 -1.83 9.96
C ASP A 135 -7.39 -2.96 10.50
N HIS A 136 -7.91 -3.66 11.51
CA HIS A 136 -7.24 -4.81 12.12
C HIS A 136 -7.16 -5.95 11.12
N PHE A 137 -8.27 -6.28 10.46
CA PHE A 137 -8.30 -7.35 9.47
C PHE A 137 -7.32 -7.09 8.32
N ALA A 138 -7.31 -5.89 7.74
CA ALA A 138 -6.41 -5.56 6.65
C ALA A 138 -4.92 -5.68 7.04
N VAL A 139 -4.53 -5.18 8.22
CA VAL A 139 -3.13 -5.25 8.69
C VAL A 139 -2.71 -6.67 8.99
N TRP A 140 -3.55 -7.46 9.67
CA TRP A 140 -3.22 -8.84 10.00
C TRP A 140 -3.21 -9.76 8.78
N LEU A 141 -4.14 -9.59 7.83
CA LEU A 141 -4.16 -10.35 6.59
C LEU A 141 -2.92 -10.09 5.74
N THR A 142 -2.53 -8.83 5.56
CA THR A 142 -1.31 -8.48 4.80
C THR A 142 -0.02 -8.86 5.53
N THR A 143 -0.02 -8.83 6.86
CA THR A 143 1.07 -9.38 7.68
C THR A 143 1.20 -10.89 7.48
N LEU A 144 0.09 -11.63 7.60
CA LEU A 144 0.05 -13.07 7.36
C LEU A 144 0.54 -13.39 5.94
N PHE A 145 0.10 -12.62 4.94
CA PHE A 145 0.50 -12.78 3.55
C PHE A 145 2.03 -12.71 3.37
N MET A 146 2.69 -11.68 3.92
CA MET A 146 4.15 -11.59 3.86
C MET A 146 4.83 -12.72 4.65
N THR A 147 4.29 -13.09 5.82
CA THR A 147 4.83 -14.20 6.62
C THR A 147 4.82 -15.51 5.84
N VAL A 148 3.68 -15.90 5.26
CA VAL A 148 3.59 -17.16 4.50
C VAL A 148 4.40 -17.10 3.21
N ALA A 149 4.48 -15.93 2.55
CA ALA A 149 5.35 -15.76 1.39
C ALA A 149 6.83 -15.93 1.75
N GLY A 150 7.29 -15.34 2.86
CA GLY A 150 8.66 -15.50 3.35
C GLY A 150 8.97 -16.95 3.71
N LEU A 151 8.07 -17.63 4.42
CA LEU A 151 8.24 -19.04 4.75
C LEU A 151 8.26 -19.94 3.50
N ALA A 152 7.45 -19.62 2.49
CA ALA A 152 7.43 -20.36 1.23
C ALA A 152 8.75 -20.25 0.47
N VAL A 153 9.44 -19.10 0.53
CA VAL A 153 10.78 -18.93 -0.07
C VAL A 153 11.82 -19.90 0.53
N LEU A 154 11.66 -20.26 1.81
CA LEU A 154 12.58 -21.20 2.48
C LEU A 154 12.14 -22.66 2.38
N ASN A 155 10.83 -22.91 2.30
CA ASN A 155 10.30 -24.26 2.41
C ASN A 155 8.99 -24.40 1.61
N GLU A 156 8.98 -25.34 0.67
CA GLU A 156 7.88 -25.62 -0.25
C GLU A 156 6.56 -26.00 0.46
N VAL A 157 6.62 -26.49 1.71
CA VAL A 157 5.42 -26.79 2.51
C VAL A 157 4.52 -25.55 2.66
N PHE A 158 5.11 -24.35 2.69
CA PHE A 158 4.36 -23.10 2.81
C PHE A 158 3.83 -22.53 1.49
N MET A 159 4.12 -23.17 0.35
CA MET A 159 3.61 -22.74 -0.95
C MET A 159 2.08 -22.76 -1.00
N ILE A 160 1.46 -23.83 -0.49
CA ILE A 160 -0.01 -23.94 -0.46
C ILE A 160 -0.63 -22.84 0.44
N PRO A 161 -0.20 -22.67 1.71
CA PRO A 161 -0.60 -21.53 2.53
C PRO A 161 -0.40 -20.17 1.85
N MET A 162 0.75 -19.95 1.21
CA MET A 162 1.03 -18.71 0.48
C MET A 162 -0.03 -18.44 -0.58
N TYR A 163 -0.31 -19.39 -1.46
CA TYR A 163 -1.30 -19.20 -2.52
C TYR A 163 -2.72 -18.96 -1.98
N ILE A 164 -3.14 -19.69 -0.93
CA ILE A 164 -4.46 -19.51 -0.32
C ILE A 164 -4.58 -18.11 0.28
N VAL A 165 -3.60 -17.68 1.07
CA VAL A 165 -3.60 -16.35 1.70
C VAL A 165 -3.48 -15.25 0.65
N SER A 166 -2.75 -15.49 -0.45
CA SER A 166 -2.69 -14.57 -1.59
C SER A 166 -4.06 -14.39 -2.23
N ALA A 167 -4.77 -15.49 -2.50
CA ALA A 167 -6.11 -15.46 -3.06
C ALA A 167 -7.05 -14.62 -2.19
N LEU A 168 -7.06 -14.87 -0.87
CA LEU A 168 -7.86 -14.12 0.09
C LEU A 168 -7.49 -12.63 0.09
N THR A 169 -6.20 -12.32 0.10
CA THR A 169 -5.69 -10.94 0.09
C THR A 169 -6.11 -10.19 -1.18
N PHE A 170 -6.02 -10.84 -2.34
CA PHE A 170 -6.40 -10.23 -3.62
C PHE A 170 -7.90 -10.04 -3.76
N VAL A 171 -8.72 -11.01 -3.34
CA VAL A 171 -10.19 -10.85 -3.33
C VAL A 171 -10.62 -9.74 -2.37
N TYR A 172 -9.99 -9.63 -1.21
CA TYR A 172 -10.29 -8.60 -0.22
C TYR A 172 -9.77 -7.21 -0.62
N MET A 173 -8.75 -7.13 -1.48
CA MET A 173 -8.11 -5.89 -1.92
C MET A 173 -9.10 -4.78 -2.34
N PRO A 174 -10.07 -5.01 -3.25
CA PRO A 174 -11.04 -4.00 -3.63
C PRO A 174 -12.18 -3.78 -2.61
N LEU A 175 -12.37 -4.71 -1.66
CA LEU A 175 -13.52 -4.73 -0.76
C LEU A 175 -13.28 -3.98 0.54
N GLY A 176 -12.11 -4.12 1.15
CA GLY A 176 -11.79 -3.52 2.44
C GLY A 176 -10.81 -2.35 2.37
N LYS A 177 -10.09 -2.11 3.46
CA LYS A 177 -9.15 -0.98 3.60
C LYS A 177 -8.00 -1.00 2.61
N ILE A 178 -7.61 -2.16 2.09
CA ILE A 178 -6.49 -2.28 1.15
C ILE A 178 -6.74 -1.47 -0.14
N ARG A 179 -8.00 -1.22 -0.53
CA ARG A 179 -8.39 -0.40 -1.68
C ARG A 179 -7.81 1.02 -1.67
N HIS A 180 -7.30 1.50 -0.53
CA HIS A 180 -6.57 2.75 -0.48
C HIS A 180 -5.34 2.77 -1.40
N CYS A 181 -4.81 1.61 -1.82
CA CYS A 181 -3.77 1.54 -2.86
C CYS A 181 -4.20 2.24 -4.16
N LEU A 182 -5.49 2.20 -4.49
CA LEU A 182 -6.08 2.96 -5.59
C LEU A 182 -6.32 4.42 -5.20
N TYR A 183 -6.96 4.66 -4.06
CA TYR A 183 -7.37 6.01 -3.64
C TYR A 183 -6.20 6.92 -3.30
N PHE A 184 -5.02 6.35 -3.01
CA PHE A 184 -3.78 7.08 -2.89
C PHE A 184 -3.57 7.98 -4.12
N PHE A 185 -3.67 7.44 -5.34
CA PHE A 185 -3.45 8.22 -6.56
C PHE A 185 -4.48 9.33 -6.73
N PHE A 186 -5.76 9.02 -6.53
CA PHE A 186 -6.82 10.03 -6.58
C PHE A 186 -6.57 11.15 -5.56
N SER A 187 -6.29 10.81 -4.31
CA SER A 187 -6.04 11.78 -3.24
C SER A 187 -4.88 12.72 -3.56
N ARG A 188 -3.78 12.21 -4.14
CA ARG A 188 -2.62 13.03 -4.52
C ARG A 188 -2.92 13.94 -5.71
N ILE A 189 -3.67 13.46 -6.69
CA ILE A 189 -4.14 14.30 -7.81
C ILE A 189 -5.06 15.41 -7.28
N PHE A 190 -6.03 15.10 -6.42
CA PHE A 190 -6.93 16.10 -5.83
C PHE A 190 -6.18 17.12 -4.98
N PHE A 191 -5.31 16.66 -4.10
CA PHE A 191 -4.45 17.50 -3.30
C PHE A 191 -3.63 18.45 -4.18
N GLY A 192 -2.97 17.90 -5.21
CA GLY A 192 -2.15 18.67 -6.13
C GLY A 192 -2.94 19.71 -6.93
N LYS A 193 -4.11 19.35 -7.45
CA LYS A 193 -5.02 20.28 -8.14
C LYS A 193 -5.48 21.40 -7.22
N PHE A 194 -5.93 21.05 -6.02
CA PHE A 194 -6.50 21.99 -5.07
C PHE A 194 -5.47 23.02 -4.58
N PHE A 195 -4.30 22.57 -4.16
CA PHE A 195 -3.26 23.45 -3.62
C PHE A 195 -2.41 24.13 -4.70
N GLY A 196 -2.20 23.47 -5.86
CA GLY A 196 -1.51 24.05 -7.01
C GLY A 196 -2.28 25.22 -7.60
N ARG A 197 -3.60 25.08 -7.80
CA ARG A 197 -4.48 26.16 -8.27
C ARG A 197 -4.39 27.41 -7.40
N ARG A 198 -4.28 27.23 -6.08
CA ARG A 198 -4.26 28.31 -5.07
C ARG A 198 -2.86 28.90 -4.81
N ALA A 199 -1.83 28.42 -5.51
CA ALA A 199 -0.43 28.78 -5.26
C ALA A 199 0.03 28.51 -3.80
N VAL A 200 -0.52 27.47 -3.17
CA VAL A 200 -0.11 27.05 -1.81
C VAL A 200 1.08 26.10 -1.88
N PHE A 201 1.01 25.13 -2.82
CA PHE A 201 2.06 24.14 -3.04
C PHE A 201 2.39 23.96 -4.53
N PRO A 202 3.68 23.76 -4.90
CA PRO A 202 4.86 23.98 -4.05
C PRO A 202 4.90 25.43 -3.55
N HIS A 203 5.48 25.65 -2.35
CA HIS A 203 5.51 27.00 -1.78
C HIS A 203 6.08 27.98 -2.80
N PRO A 204 5.42 29.13 -3.04
CA PRO A 204 5.99 30.17 -3.89
C PRO A 204 7.39 30.49 -3.38
N GLN A 205 8.36 30.61 -4.28
CA GLN A 205 9.64 31.19 -3.89
C GLN A 205 9.33 32.58 -3.32
N ALA A 206 9.75 32.85 -2.09
CA ALA A 206 9.67 34.19 -1.56
C ALA A 206 10.39 35.10 -2.55
N VAL A 207 9.70 36.13 -3.06
CA VAL A 207 10.34 37.20 -3.82
C VAL A 207 11.36 37.81 -2.86
N LYS A 208 12.63 37.52 -3.09
CA LYS A 208 13.74 38.17 -2.38
C LYS A 208 13.90 39.58 -2.91
#